data_AF-A0A800EZF3-F1
#
_entry.id   AF-A0A800EZF3-F1
#
_cell.length_a   1.000
_cell.length_b   1.000
_cell.length_c   1.000
_cell.angle_alpha   90.00
_cell.angle_beta   90.00
_cell.angle_gamma   90.00
#
_symmetry.space_group_name_H-M   'P 1'
#
loop_
_entity.id
_entity.type
_entity.pdbx_description
1 polymer ?
#
loop_
_entity_poly.entity_id
_entity_poly.type
_entity_poly.pdbx_seq_one_letter_code
_entity_poly.pdbx_strand_id
1 'polypeptide(L)'
;MTQQVVYQSPNGTPFPVDWAHVDLARDRWRWDQVHNPTPLTPLAQDLITVKRQGMYRGGDATGRPFHEERMYANGYGFSRGLEGDPENAEKYRELAARDSEERSDRLIDLWESSYLPETEALTRQIQEWASPDDSLLDLLSRYDQIEIAWRRCGELHTLSTGLAGVAMRQFDEFCRNKFGDEGTRIAVESISGMPNM
;
A
#
# COMPACT_ATOMS: atom_id res chain seq x y z
N MET A 1 -23.49 25.57 -4.26
CA MET A 1 -22.10 25.97 -3.98
C MET A 1 -21.35 24.71 -3.60
N THR A 2 -20.50 24.19 -4.49
CA THR A 2 -19.65 23.02 -4.20
C THR A 2 -18.58 23.45 -3.19
N GLN A 3 -18.54 22.80 -2.03
CA GLN A 3 -17.48 22.99 -1.05
C GLN A 3 -16.15 22.61 -1.69
N GLN A 4 -15.29 23.60 -1.94
CA GLN A 4 -13.93 23.34 -2.40
C GLN A 4 -13.16 22.68 -1.24
N VAL A 5 -12.70 21.45 -1.45
CA VAL A 5 -11.90 20.75 -0.43
C VAL A 5 -10.56 21.46 -0.30
N VAL A 6 -10.30 22.05 0.86
CA VAL A 6 -9.01 22.66 1.20
C VAL A 6 -8.18 21.62 1.94
N TYR A 7 -7.14 21.12 1.28
CA TYR A 7 -6.17 20.21 1.89
C TYR A 7 -5.28 21.01 2.85
N GLN A 8 -4.87 20.42 3.97
CA GLN A 8 -3.97 21.05 4.93
C GLN A 8 -2.60 20.39 4.86
N SER A 9 -1.55 21.20 4.84
CA SER A 9 -0.18 20.74 5.08
C SER A 9 0.00 20.28 6.53
N PRO A 10 1.09 19.55 6.86
CA PRO A 10 1.33 19.06 8.22
C PRO A 10 1.38 20.16 9.29
N ASN A 11 1.72 21.39 8.91
CA ASN A 11 1.71 22.58 9.77
C ASN A 11 0.37 23.34 9.78
N GLY A 12 -0.70 22.77 9.21
CA GLY A 12 -2.06 23.33 9.23
C GLY A 12 -2.30 24.51 8.30
N THR A 13 -1.49 24.68 7.25
CA THR A 13 -1.72 25.71 6.22
C THR A 13 -2.43 25.12 4.99
N PRO A 14 -3.26 25.90 4.27
CA PRO A 14 -3.87 25.43 3.03
C PRO A 14 -2.83 24.95 2.02
N PHE A 15 -2.95 23.70 1.59
CA PHE A 15 -2.10 23.10 0.58
C PHE A 15 -2.69 23.39 -0.81
N PRO A 16 -1.98 24.13 -1.68
CA PRO A 16 -2.48 24.43 -3.01
C PRO A 16 -2.46 23.16 -3.87
N VAL A 17 -3.59 22.85 -4.50
CA VAL A 17 -3.71 21.75 -5.46
C VAL A 17 -4.13 22.35 -6.80
N ASP A 18 -3.27 22.21 -7.80
CA ASP A 18 -3.60 22.50 -9.18
C ASP A 18 -4.27 21.27 -9.80
N TRP A 19 -5.60 21.32 -9.88
CA TRP A 19 -6.38 20.24 -10.48
C TRP A 19 -6.23 20.26 -12.00
N ALA A 20 -5.86 19.12 -12.59
CA ALA A 20 -5.80 18.99 -14.05
C ALA A 20 -7.17 19.29 -14.71
N HIS A 21 -8.27 18.91 -14.05
CA HIS A 21 -9.65 19.17 -14.49
C HIS A 21 -10.56 19.53 -13.31
N VAL A 22 -11.61 20.31 -13.57
CA VAL A 22 -12.59 20.75 -12.55
C VAL A 22 -13.32 19.60 -11.87
N ASP A 23 -13.46 18.45 -12.54
CA ASP A 23 -14.15 17.29 -11.98
C ASP A 23 -13.31 16.60 -10.89
N LEU A 24 -11.98 16.56 -11.04
CA LEU A 24 -11.09 16.02 -10.01
C LEU A 24 -11.12 16.85 -8.73
N ALA A 25 -11.39 18.16 -8.84
CA ALA A 25 -11.54 19.06 -7.71
C ALA A 25 -12.82 18.82 -6.88
N ARG A 26 -13.79 18.09 -7.44
CA ARG A 26 -15.06 17.74 -6.77
C ARG A 26 -14.96 16.44 -5.98
N ASP A 27 -13.96 15.61 -6.29
CA ASP A 27 -13.74 14.34 -5.62
C ASP A 27 -13.03 14.51 -4.26
N ARG A 28 -13.28 13.54 -3.37
CA ARG A 28 -12.63 13.48 -2.04
C ARG A 28 -11.34 12.68 -2.11
N TRP A 29 -10.25 13.35 -2.45
CA TRP A 29 -8.92 12.77 -2.38
C TRP A 29 -8.42 12.70 -0.93
N ARG A 30 -7.50 11.79 -0.69
CA ARG A 30 -6.76 11.67 0.58
C ARG A 30 -5.28 11.79 0.26
N TRP A 31 -4.58 12.68 0.96
CA TRP A 31 -3.13 12.70 0.89
C TRP A 31 -2.58 11.49 1.64
N ASP A 32 -1.77 10.71 0.95
CA ASP A 32 -1.01 9.57 1.47
C ASP A 32 0.18 10.03 2.34
N GLN A 33 -0.08 10.72 3.46
CA GLN A 33 0.96 11.22 4.36
C GLN A 33 1.72 10.11 5.09
N VAL A 34 1.10 8.94 5.25
CA VAL A 34 1.70 7.80 5.94
C VAL A 34 2.84 7.21 5.12
N HIS A 35 2.65 7.05 3.81
CA HIS A 35 3.64 6.41 2.96
C HIS A 35 4.48 7.40 2.14
N ASN A 36 3.94 8.59 1.84
CA ASN A 36 4.57 9.62 1.01
C ASN A 36 4.43 11.01 1.66
N PRO A 37 5.07 11.25 2.82
CA PRO A 37 4.98 12.53 3.55
C PRO A 37 5.67 13.69 2.83
N THR A 38 6.57 13.40 1.88
CA THR A 38 7.38 14.37 1.15
C THR A 38 7.08 14.36 -0.36
N PRO A 39 7.42 15.44 -1.10
CA PRO A 39 7.27 15.45 -2.55
C PRO A 39 8.10 14.35 -3.21
N LEU A 40 7.50 13.69 -4.20
CA LEU A 40 8.08 12.63 -5.00
C LEU A 40 8.59 13.18 -6.34
N THR A 41 9.76 12.72 -6.76
CA THR A 41 10.27 12.95 -8.12
C THR A 41 9.40 12.22 -9.15
N PRO A 42 9.37 12.64 -10.43
CA PRO A 42 8.63 11.93 -11.47
C PRO A 42 8.97 10.43 -11.54
N LEU A 43 10.27 10.09 -11.47
CA LEU A 43 10.71 8.69 -11.46
C LEU A 43 10.16 7.91 -10.26
N ALA A 44 10.11 8.51 -9.07
CA ALA A 44 9.53 7.86 -7.89
C ALA A 44 8.01 7.64 -8.07
N GLN A 45 7.30 8.58 -8.71
CA GLN A 45 5.87 8.44 -9.01
C GLN A 45 5.59 7.28 -9.97
N ASP A 46 6.42 7.11 -11.00
CA ASP A 46 6.34 5.99 -11.95
C ASP A 46 6.61 4.65 -11.26
N LEU A 47 7.69 4.58 -10.47
CA LEU A 47 8.02 3.38 -9.71
C LEU A 47 6.94 3.01 -8.68
N ILE A 48 6.32 3.99 -8.02
CA ILE A 48 5.17 3.74 -7.14
C ILE A 48 3.99 3.13 -7.92
N THR A 49 3.75 3.58 -9.15
CA THR A 49 2.71 3.01 -10.03
C THR A 49 3.02 1.54 -10.33
N VAL A 50 4.27 1.21 -10.64
CA VAL A 50 4.72 -0.18 -10.86
C VAL A 50 4.55 -1.04 -9.60
N LYS A 51 4.98 -0.53 -8.43
CA LYS A 51 4.76 -1.21 -7.14
C LYS A 51 3.27 -1.49 -6.91
N ARG A 52 2.40 -0.53 -7.20
CA ARG A 52 0.94 -0.67 -7.03
C ARG A 52 0.33 -1.74 -7.91
N GLN A 53 0.79 -1.89 -9.15
CA GLN A 53 0.39 -3.03 -10.00
C GLN A 53 0.65 -4.38 -9.32
N GLY A 54 1.80 -4.49 -8.64
CA GLY A 54 2.13 -5.65 -7.81
C GLY A 54 1.17 -5.84 -6.65
N MET A 55 0.87 -4.76 -5.94
CA MET A 55 -0.07 -4.80 -4.83
C MET A 55 -1.47 -5.26 -5.27
N TYR A 56 -1.95 -4.79 -6.44
CA TYR A 56 -3.22 -5.26 -7.02
C TYR A 56 -3.19 -6.77 -7.28
N ARG A 57 -2.10 -7.30 -7.85
CA ARG A 57 -1.95 -8.75 -8.05
C ARG A 57 -2.03 -9.53 -6.74
N GLY A 58 -1.39 -9.04 -5.68
CA GLY A 58 -1.47 -9.66 -4.35
C GLY A 58 -2.88 -9.62 -3.77
N GLY A 59 -3.61 -8.52 -3.99
CA GLY A 59 -5.02 -8.40 -3.61
C GLY A 59 -5.92 -9.38 -4.36
N ASP A 60 -5.78 -9.45 -5.69
CA ASP A 60 -6.51 -10.40 -6.54
C ASP A 60 -6.23 -11.85 -6.14
N ALA A 61 -4.97 -12.20 -5.89
CA ALA A 61 -4.55 -13.54 -5.51
C ALA A 61 -5.13 -14.00 -4.16
N THR A 62 -5.46 -13.06 -3.28
CA THR A 62 -5.90 -13.35 -1.91
C THR A 62 -7.38 -13.01 -1.68
N GLY A 63 -8.14 -12.71 -2.74
CA GLY A 63 -9.56 -12.37 -2.61
C GLY A 63 -9.84 -11.01 -1.98
N ARG A 64 -8.82 -10.15 -1.88
CA ARG A 64 -8.91 -8.82 -1.25
C ARG A 64 -8.43 -7.74 -2.23
N PRO A 65 -9.06 -7.63 -3.43
CA PRO A 65 -8.73 -6.55 -4.35
C PRO A 65 -9.02 -5.21 -3.70
N PHE A 66 -8.17 -4.22 -3.97
CA PHE A 66 -8.44 -2.85 -3.63
C PHE A 66 -8.27 -2.02 -4.89
N HIS A 67 -9.26 -1.18 -5.16
CA HIS A 67 -9.28 -0.31 -6.33
C HIS A 67 -9.06 1.10 -5.83
N GLU A 68 -8.01 1.75 -6.31
CA GLU A 68 -7.75 3.14 -6.01
C GLU A 68 -7.36 3.88 -7.29
N GLU A 69 -7.75 5.14 -7.32
CA GLU A 69 -7.19 6.09 -8.26
C GLU A 69 -6.15 6.93 -7.53
N ARG A 70 -5.05 7.25 -8.23
CA ARG A 70 -3.98 8.10 -7.71
C ARG A 70 -3.77 9.30 -8.62
N MET A 71 -3.40 10.40 -8.00
CA MET A 71 -2.85 11.56 -8.69
C MET A 71 -1.71 12.15 -7.88
N TYR A 72 -0.87 12.95 -8.54
CA TYR A 72 0.20 13.69 -7.90
C TYR A 72 -0.02 15.19 -8.12
N ALA A 73 0.00 15.97 -7.04
CA ALA A 73 -0.09 17.42 -7.09
C ALA A 73 1.07 18.03 -6.32
N ASN A 74 1.85 18.90 -6.98
CA ASN A 74 3.08 19.48 -6.43
C ASN A 74 4.07 18.42 -5.90
N GLY A 75 4.10 17.24 -6.52
CA GLY A 75 4.90 16.09 -6.12
C GLY A 75 4.30 15.23 -5.00
N TYR A 76 3.20 15.63 -4.37
CA TYR A 76 2.58 14.87 -3.28
C TYR A 76 1.56 13.86 -3.81
N GLY A 77 1.55 12.66 -3.25
CA GLY A 77 0.66 11.57 -3.64
C GLY A 77 -0.72 11.68 -2.98
N PHE A 78 -1.75 11.70 -3.81
CA PHE A 78 -3.15 11.64 -3.41
C PHE A 78 -3.77 10.35 -3.92
N SER A 79 -4.68 9.76 -3.15
CA SER A 79 -5.49 8.64 -3.59
C SER A 79 -6.95 8.80 -3.22
N ARG A 80 -7.81 8.13 -3.98
CA ARG A 80 -9.20 7.88 -3.62
C ARG A 80 -9.53 6.41 -3.85
N GLY A 81 -10.36 5.85 -2.97
CA GLY A 81 -10.89 4.52 -3.17
C GLY A 81 -11.93 4.52 -4.30
N LEU A 82 -11.93 3.47 -5.10
CA LEU A 82 -12.96 3.19 -6.09
C LEU A 82 -13.81 2.02 -5.62
N GLU A 83 -15.06 1.99 -6.06
CA GLU A 83 -15.90 0.80 -5.87
C GLU A 83 -15.34 -0.36 -6.71
N GLY A 84 -15.32 -1.55 -6.11
CA GLY A 84 -14.95 -2.76 -6.83
C GLY A 84 -16.07 -3.28 -7.70
N ASP A 85 -15.76 -4.29 -8.51
CA ASP A 85 -16.74 -4.93 -9.38
C ASP A 85 -17.73 -5.78 -8.56
N PRO A 86 -19.03 -5.41 -8.51
CA PRO A 86 -20.03 -6.16 -7.75
C PRO A 86 -20.27 -7.58 -8.30
N GLU A 87 -20.00 -7.84 -9.59
CA GLU A 87 -20.20 -9.17 -10.18
C GLU A 87 -19.19 -10.19 -9.62
N ASN A 88 -17.98 -9.72 -9.28
CA ASN A 88 -16.92 -10.56 -8.73
C ASN A 88 -16.91 -10.62 -7.18
N ALA A 89 -17.80 -9.88 -6.51
CA ALA A 89 -17.78 -9.73 -5.06
C ALA A 89 -17.85 -11.08 -4.32
N GLU A 90 -18.72 -12.00 -4.76
CA GLU A 90 -18.85 -13.33 -4.11
C GLU A 90 -17.60 -14.17 -4.28
N LYS A 91 -17.07 -14.24 -5.50
CA LYS A 91 -15.83 -14.95 -5.81
C LYS A 91 -14.68 -14.47 -4.93
N TYR A 92 -14.53 -13.16 -4.77
CA TYR A 92 -13.48 -12.59 -3.93
C TYR A 92 -13.71 -12.89 -2.45
N ARG A 93 -14.96 -12.90 -1.95
CA ARG A 93 -15.29 -13.33 -0.59
C ARG A 93 -14.88 -14.79 -0.33
N GLU A 94 -15.24 -15.70 -1.23
CA GLU A 94 -14.87 -17.12 -1.10
C GLU A 94 -13.36 -17.32 -1.12
N LEU A 95 -12.65 -16.61 -2.01
CA LEU A 95 -11.19 -16.69 -2.10
C LEU A 95 -10.52 -16.14 -0.83
N ALA A 96 -11.01 -15.03 -0.27
CA ALA A 96 -10.48 -14.46 0.97
C ALA A 96 -10.71 -15.37 2.19
N ALA A 97 -11.85 -16.08 2.23
CA ALA A 97 -12.13 -17.06 3.27
C ALA A 97 -11.13 -18.22 3.20
N ARG A 98 -10.97 -18.83 2.02
CA ARG A 98 -10.00 -19.92 1.80
C ARG A 98 -8.57 -19.49 2.14
N ASP A 99 -8.16 -18.32 1.66
CA ASP A 99 -6.85 -17.75 1.93
C ASP A 99 -6.60 -17.57 3.43
N SER A 100 -7.62 -17.18 4.19
CA SER A 100 -7.52 -17.06 5.65
C SER A 100 -7.36 -18.44 6.30
N GLU A 101 -8.12 -19.44 5.88
CA GLU A 101 -7.99 -20.82 6.38
C GLU A 101 -6.60 -21.41 6.11
N GLU A 102 -6.04 -21.14 4.93
CA GLU A 102 -4.78 -21.75 4.49
C GLU A 102 -3.54 -21.07 5.11
N ARG A 103 -3.58 -19.75 5.35
CA ARG A 103 -2.38 -18.98 5.69
C ARG A 103 -2.38 -18.35 7.09
N SER A 104 -3.51 -18.20 7.78
CA SER A 104 -3.57 -17.39 9.02
C SER A 104 -2.64 -17.93 10.10
N ASP A 105 -2.64 -19.25 10.32
CA ASP A 105 -1.83 -19.89 11.36
C ASP A 105 -0.36 -20.06 10.98
N ARG A 106 0.01 -19.69 9.75
CA ARG A 106 1.35 -19.88 9.18
C ARG A 106 1.98 -18.57 8.75
N LEU A 107 1.41 -17.43 9.14
CA LEU A 107 1.87 -16.13 8.66
C LEU A 107 3.34 -15.85 9.00
N ILE A 108 3.77 -16.20 10.21
CA ILE A 108 5.16 -16.05 10.65
C ILE A 108 6.06 -17.00 9.85
N ASP A 109 5.69 -18.27 9.74
CA ASP A 109 6.45 -19.26 8.94
C ASP A 109 6.60 -18.83 7.48
N LEU A 110 5.52 -18.32 6.86
CA LEU A 110 5.52 -17.82 5.48
C LEU A 110 6.41 -16.59 5.34
N TRP A 111 6.40 -15.69 6.33
CA TRP A 111 7.28 -14.54 6.38
C TRP A 111 8.74 -14.99 6.43
N GLU A 112 9.12 -15.83 7.39
CA GLU A 112 10.50 -16.25 7.61
C GLU A 112 11.04 -17.14 6.48
N SER A 113 10.24 -18.08 5.98
CA SER A 113 10.69 -19.07 5.00
C SER A 113 10.65 -18.58 3.54
N SER A 114 9.76 -17.63 3.23
CA SER A 114 9.45 -17.28 1.84
C SER A 114 9.53 -15.77 1.59
N TYR A 115 8.74 -14.97 2.29
CA TYR A 115 8.58 -13.55 1.95
C TYR A 115 9.78 -12.69 2.32
N LEU A 116 10.39 -12.92 3.50
CA LEU A 116 11.56 -12.16 3.96
C LEU A 116 12.78 -12.42 3.07
N PRO A 117 13.20 -13.68 2.79
CA PRO A 117 14.33 -13.93 1.90
C PRO A 117 14.15 -13.34 0.50
N GLU A 118 12.94 -13.43 -0.06
CA GLU A 118 12.63 -12.87 -1.37
C GLU A 118 12.68 -11.33 -1.34
N THR A 119 12.12 -10.71 -0.31
CA THR A 119 12.15 -9.24 -0.13
C THR A 119 13.58 -8.73 0.03
N GLU A 120 14.42 -9.43 0.79
CA GLU A 120 15.84 -9.07 0.97
C GLU A 120 16.63 -9.20 -0.34
N ALA A 121 16.39 -10.26 -1.12
CA ALA A 121 17.02 -10.45 -2.42
C ALA A 121 16.64 -9.34 -3.41
N LEU A 122 15.34 -9.03 -3.52
CA LEU A 122 14.85 -7.95 -4.38
C LEU A 122 15.38 -6.58 -3.93
N THR A 123 15.35 -6.30 -2.63
CA THR A 123 15.85 -5.02 -2.08
C THR A 123 17.32 -4.82 -2.42
N ARG A 124 18.14 -5.87 -2.27
CA ARG A 124 19.55 -5.84 -2.65
C ARG A 124 19.73 -5.60 -4.14
N GLN A 125 19.00 -6.32 -4.99
CA GLN A 125 19.02 -6.11 -6.44
C GLN A 125 18.71 -4.65 -6.82
N ILE A 126 17.76 -4.03 -6.14
CA ILE A 126 17.36 -2.64 -6.39
C ILE A 126 18.41 -1.65 -5.87
N GLN A 127 18.99 -1.91 -4.70
CA GLN A 127 20.06 -1.07 -4.14
C GLN A 127 21.34 -1.12 -4.98
N GLU A 128 21.66 -2.28 -5.56
CA GLU A 128 22.86 -2.53 -6.35
C GLU A 128 22.66 -2.26 -7.85
N TRP A 129 21.50 -1.74 -8.25
CA TRP A 129 21.10 -1.60 -9.66
C TRP A 129 22.05 -0.73 -10.51
N ALA A 130 22.65 0.28 -9.88
CA ALA A 130 23.49 1.27 -10.56
C ALA A 130 24.86 1.38 -9.89
N SER A 131 25.90 1.43 -10.72
CA SER A 131 27.28 1.72 -10.38
C SER A 131 27.66 3.11 -10.93
N PRO A 132 28.58 3.85 -10.28
CA PRO A 132 29.08 5.12 -10.79
C PRO A 132 29.67 5.07 -12.21
N ASP A 133 30.16 3.90 -12.63
CA ASP A 133 30.82 3.69 -13.93
C ASP A 133 29.85 3.21 -15.03
N ASP A 134 28.57 2.99 -14.72
CA ASP A 134 27.60 2.52 -15.73
C ASP A 134 27.30 3.61 -16.76
N SER A 135 27.23 3.22 -18.04
CA SER A 135 26.69 4.11 -19.06
C SER A 135 25.17 4.22 -18.95
N LEU A 136 24.59 5.29 -19.52
CA LEU A 136 23.13 5.43 -19.60
C LEU A 136 22.47 4.24 -20.31
N LEU A 137 23.13 3.66 -21.34
CA LEU A 137 22.60 2.49 -22.05
C LEU A 137 22.59 1.25 -21.16
N ASP A 138 23.62 1.06 -20.33
CA ASP A 138 23.69 -0.06 -19.38
C ASP A 138 22.56 0.05 -18.34
N LEU A 139 22.35 1.25 -17.79
CA LEU A 139 21.25 1.52 -16.85
C LEU A 139 19.89 1.25 -17.47
N LEU A 140 19.64 1.75 -18.69
CA LEU A 140 18.39 1.54 -19.41
C LEU A 140 18.14 0.05 -19.73
N SER A 141 19.18 -0.68 -20.13
CA SER A 141 19.08 -2.11 -20.44
C SER A 141 18.66 -2.97 -19.24
N ARG A 142 18.91 -2.48 -18.01
CA ARG A 142 18.58 -3.17 -16.76
C ARG A 142 17.33 -2.60 -16.08
N TYR A 143 16.77 -1.49 -16.56
CA TYR A 143 15.66 -0.81 -15.89
C TYR A 143 14.40 -1.69 -15.79
N ASP A 144 14.10 -2.48 -16.83
CA ASP A 144 12.98 -3.44 -16.80
C ASP A 144 13.08 -4.44 -15.64
N GLN A 145 14.31 -4.83 -15.27
CA GLN A 145 14.53 -5.73 -14.14
C GLN A 145 14.16 -5.07 -12.81
N ILE A 146 14.37 -3.75 -12.70
CA ILE A 146 13.96 -2.97 -11.53
C ILE A 146 12.46 -2.84 -11.46
N GLU A 147 11.79 -2.58 -12.59
CA GLU A 147 10.33 -2.56 -12.60
C GLU A 147 9.74 -3.91 -12.19
N ILE A 148 10.32 -5.02 -12.67
CA ILE A 148 9.91 -6.38 -12.26
C ILE A 148 10.10 -6.56 -10.76
N ALA A 149 11.27 -6.20 -10.23
CA ALA A 149 11.56 -6.34 -8.81
C ALA A 149 10.65 -5.48 -7.94
N TRP A 150 10.39 -4.23 -8.33
CA TRP A 150 9.52 -3.31 -7.62
C TRP A 150 8.06 -3.73 -7.64
N ARG A 151 7.59 -4.27 -8.78
CA ARG A 151 6.28 -4.90 -8.89
C ARG A 151 6.19 -6.09 -7.93
N ARG A 152 7.20 -6.96 -7.88
CA ARG A 152 7.20 -8.12 -6.98
C ARG A 152 7.22 -7.71 -5.51
N CYS A 153 7.98 -6.68 -5.13
CA CYS A 153 7.93 -6.11 -3.78
C CYS A 153 6.53 -5.62 -3.39
N GLY A 154 5.80 -4.99 -4.32
CA GLY A 154 4.41 -4.59 -4.10
C GLY A 154 3.46 -5.78 -3.87
N GLU A 155 3.65 -6.85 -4.63
CA GLU A 155 2.89 -8.08 -4.45
C GLU A 155 3.16 -8.72 -3.09
N LEU A 156 4.44 -8.92 -2.74
CA LEU A 156 4.87 -9.46 -1.45
C LEU A 156 4.35 -8.63 -0.28
N HIS A 157 4.41 -7.29 -0.38
CA HIS A 157 3.83 -6.40 0.62
C HIS A 157 2.35 -6.72 0.86
N THR A 158 1.56 -6.95 -0.19
CA THR A 158 0.13 -7.22 -0.03
C THR A 158 -0.14 -8.62 0.48
N LEU A 159 0.64 -9.62 0.03
CA LEU A 159 0.54 -10.99 0.51
C LEU A 159 0.84 -11.10 2.01
N SER A 160 1.86 -10.38 2.50
CA SER A 160 2.25 -10.38 3.91
C SER A 160 1.34 -9.52 4.79
N THR A 161 1.14 -8.24 4.42
CA THR A 161 0.40 -7.28 5.26
C THR A 161 -1.11 -7.47 5.20
N GLY A 162 -1.65 -8.01 4.09
CA GLY A 162 -3.08 -8.21 3.92
C GLY A 162 -3.67 -9.12 4.99
N LEU A 163 -3.02 -10.25 5.26
CA LEU A 163 -3.46 -11.21 6.27
C LEU A 163 -3.15 -10.75 7.69
N ALA A 164 -1.99 -10.11 7.90
CA ALA A 164 -1.70 -9.44 9.17
C ALA A 164 -2.81 -8.45 9.56
N GLY A 165 -3.26 -7.64 8.60
CA GLY A 165 -4.38 -6.72 8.80
C GLY A 165 -5.71 -7.39 9.12
N VAL A 166 -5.97 -8.60 8.60
CA VAL A 166 -7.15 -9.41 8.99
C VAL A 166 -7.03 -9.83 10.46
N ALA A 167 -5.88 -10.39 10.85
CA ALA A 167 -5.63 -10.84 12.22
C ALA A 167 -5.74 -9.66 13.22
N MET A 168 -5.19 -8.49 12.88
CA MET A 168 -5.29 -7.27 13.69
C MET A 168 -6.75 -6.84 13.89
N ARG A 169 -7.58 -6.89 12.84
CA ARG A 169 -9.01 -6.54 12.95
C ARG A 169 -9.78 -7.55 13.80
N GLN A 170 -9.50 -8.85 13.63
CA GLN A 170 -10.12 -9.91 14.44
C GLN A 170 -9.74 -9.77 15.92
N PHE A 171 -8.50 -9.38 16.21
CA PHE A 171 -8.05 -9.11 17.57
C PHE A 171 -8.75 -7.87 18.18
N ASP A 172 -8.85 -6.76 17.44
CA ASP A 172 -9.60 -5.58 17.88
C ASP A 172 -11.07 -5.92 18.15
N GLU A 173 -11.72 -6.67 17.25
CA GLU A 173 -13.10 -7.11 17.43
C GLU A 173 -13.25 -8.01 18.67
N PHE A 174 -12.34 -8.96 18.87
CA PHE A 174 -12.32 -9.81 20.05
C PHE A 174 -12.20 -8.98 21.33
N CYS A 175 -11.24 -8.06 21.40
CA CYS A 175 -11.02 -7.21 22.56
C CYS A 175 -12.24 -6.32 22.84
N ARG A 176 -12.80 -5.69 21.80
CA ARG A 176 -14.01 -4.86 21.92
C ARG A 176 -15.20 -5.66 22.44
N ASN A 177 -15.41 -6.86 21.91
CA ASN A 177 -16.51 -7.74 22.33
C ASN A 177 -16.35 -8.21 23.79
N LYS A 178 -15.12 -8.31 24.30
CA LYS A 178 -14.84 -8.74 25.68
C LYS A 178 -14.79 -7.62 26.69
N PHE A 179 -14.33 -6.44 26.29
CA PHE A 179 -13.97 -5.35 27.21
C PHE A 179 -14.59 -3.99 26.84
N GLY A 180 -15.45 -3.91 25.83
CA GLY A 180 -16.04 -2.65 25.36
C GLY A 180 -15.01 -1.70 24.76
N ASP A 181 -15.21 -0.39 24.92
CA ASP A 181 -14.33 0.65 24.36
C ASP A 181 -12.88 0.54 24.87
N GLU A 182 -12.71 0.09 26.12
CA GLU A 182 -11.41 -0.21 26.71
C GLU A 182 -10.69 -1.36 25.99
N GLY A 183 -11.43 -2.30 25.43
CA GLY A 183 -10.90 -3.37 24.59
C GLY A 183 -10.25 -2.85 23.31
N THR A 184 -10.87 -1.89 22.63
CA THR A 184 -10.26 -1.27 21.45
C THR A 184 -8.99 -0.51 21.82
N ARG A 185 -8.92 0.15 22.99
CA ARG A 185 -7.68 0.77 23.47
C ARG A 185 -6.57 -0.26 23.67
N ILE A 186 -6.87 -1.38 24.35
CA ILE A 186 -5.93 -2.49 24.56
C ILE A 186 -5.42 -3.04 23.23
N ALA A 187 -6.31 -3.25 22.26
CA ALA A 187 -5.95 -3.78 20.95
C ALA A 187 -5.00 -2.83 20.21
N VAL A 188 -5.32 -1.53 20.17
CA VAL A 188 -4.47 -0.50 19.55
C VAL A 188 -3.10 -0.44 20.23
N GLU A 189 -3.04 -0.38 21.56
CA GLU A 189 -1.77 -0.33 22.31
C GLU A 189 -0.92 -1.59 22.11
N SER A 190 -1.55 -2.75 21.98
CA SER A 190 -0.85 -4.03 21.77
C SER A 190 -0.30 -4.19 20.35
N ILE A 191 -1.01 -3.66 19.34
CA ILE A 191 -0.68 -3.84 17.93
C ILE A 191 0.20 -2.71 17.38
N SER A 192 0.09 -1.48 17.90
CA SER A 192 0.77 -0.31 17.32
C SER A 192 2.30 -0.41 17.36
N GLY A 193 2.86 -1.40 18.06
CA GLY A 193 4.29 -1.54 18.31
C GLY A 193 4.80 -0.41 19.22
N MET A 194 6.01 -0.57 19.76
CA MET A 194 6.69 0.58 20.37
C MET A 194 6.85 1.68 19.30
N PRO A 195 6.62 2.97 19.63
CA PRO A 195 6.98 4.04 18.72
C PRO A 195 8.45 3.84 18.33
N ASN A 196 8.75 3.88 17.02
CA ASN A 196 10.13 3.94 16.55
C ASN A 196 10.81 5.11 17.28
N MET A 197 11.64 4.81 18.28
CA MET A 197 12.57 5.75 18.88
C MET A 197 13.75 5.95 17.94
#